data_AF-A0A8C2X306-F1
#
_entry.id   AF-A0A8C2X306-F1
#
_cell.length_a   1.000
_cell.length_b   1.000
_cell.length_c   1.000
_cell.angle_alpha   90.00
_cell.angle_beta   90.00
_cell.angle_gamma   90.00
#
_symmetry.space_group_name_H-M   'P 1'
#
loop_
_entity.id
_entity.type
_entity.pdbx_description
1 polymer ?
#
loop_
_entity_poly.entity_id
_entity_poly.type
_entity_poly.pdbx_seq_one_letter_code
_entity_poly.pdbx_strand_id
1 'polypeptide(L)'
;LIEQLERIEEGLDQINSDMKEAEKNLTDLGKCCGLCSCDKLKAFEESGAYKAVWGGGSGQDGVVSNQPPSSRVLDEREQMIMSGGHIRRVTNDAREDEMEENLAHVGSIIGNLKSMALDMGNEIDTQNVQIERIQGKMRISTETMSLNKLN
;
A
#
# COMPACT_ATOMS: atom_id res chain seq x y z
N LEU A 1 -6.29 8.72 0.21
CA LEU A 1 -4.90 8.60 -0.27
C LEU A 1 -4.68 7.27 -0.98
N ILE A 2 -5.15 6.16 -0.42
CA ILE A 2 -5.26 4.83 -1.08
C ILE A 2 -5.70 4.93 -2.54
N GLU A 3 -6.92 5.42 -2.79
CA GLU A 3 -7.47 5.51 -4.14
C GLU A 3 -6.64 6.39 -5.09
N GLN A 4 -5.86 7.33 -4.57
CA GLN A 4 -4.97 8.15 -5.40
C GLN A 4 -3.71 7.35 -5.78
N LEU A 5 -3.14 6.59 -4.84
CA LEU A 5 -2.02 5.69 -5.12
C LEU A 5 -2.42 4.56 -6.07
N GLU A 6 -3.62 4.00 -5.91
CA GLU A 6 -4.17 3.00 -6.85
C GLU A 6 -4.27 3.57 -8.26
N ARG A 7 -4.87 4.76 -8.43
CA ARG A 7 -4.94 5.43 -9.74
C ARG A 7 -3.56 5.70 -10.36
N ILE A 8 -2.57 6.04 -9.54
CA ILE A 8 -1.19 6.24 -10.00
C ILE A 8 -0.57 4.91 -10.44
N GLU A 9 -0.76 3.85 -9.65
CA GLU A 9 -0.25 2.52 -9.95
C GLU A 9 -0.86 1.96 -11.24
N GLU A 10 -2.18 2.09 -11.42
CA GLU A 10 -2.90 1.75 -12.65
C GLU A 10 -2.39 2.57 -13.86
N GLY A 11 -2.17 3.88 -13.66
CA GLY A 11 -1.61 4.74 -14.71
C GLY A 11 -0.20 4.30 -15.14
N LEU A 12 0.63 3.86 -14.21
CA LEU A 12 1.95 3.30 -14.51
C LEU A 12 1.87 1.97 -15.25
N ASP A 13 0.89 1.13 -14.92
CA ASP A 13 0.61 -0.12 -15.62
C ASP A 13 0.20 0.15 -17.08
N GLN A 14 -0.67 1.14 -17.30
CA GLN A 14 -1.06 1.58 -18.64
C GLN A 14 0.14 2.10 -19.43
N ILE A 15 0.97 2.97 -18.85
CA ILE A 15 2.18 3.49 -19.50
C ILE A 15 3.10 2.34 -19.93
N ASN A 16 3.31 1.35 -19.06
CA ASN A 16 4.16 0.21 -19.41
C ASN A 16 3.56 -0.63 -20.54
N SER A 17 2.24 -0.81 -20.57
CA SER A 17 1.55 -1.46 -21.69
C SER A 17 1.75 -0.69 -23.00
N ASP A 18 1.52 0.62 -22.99
CA ASP A 18 1.64 1.48 -24.17
C ASP A 18 3.09 1.48 -24.71
N MET A 19 4.09 1.47 -23.82
CA MET A 19 5.49 1.37 -24.22
C MET A 19 5.81 0.06 -24.94
N LYS A 20 5.29 -1.08 -24.46
CA LYS A 20 5.48 -2.37 -25.11
C LYS A 20 4.83 -2.41 -26.50
N GLU A 21 3.66 -1.81 -26.64
CA GLU A 21 2.99 -1.70 -27.93
C GLU A 21 3.77 -0.80 -28.90
N ALA A 22 4.28 0.34 -28.42
CA ALA A 22 5.14 1.22 -29.20
C ALA A 22 6.42 0.50 -29.68
N GLU A 23 7.09 -0.25 -28.80
CA GLU A 23 8.26 -1.05 -29.17
C GLU A 23 7.95 -2.08 -30.25
N LYS A 24 6.83 -2.81 -30.11
CA LYS A 24 6.40 -3.79 -31.12
C LYS A 24 6.19 -3.12 -32.48
N ASN A 25 5.52 -1.98 -32.50
CA ASN A 25 5.26 -1.22 -33.72
C ASN A 25 6.57 -0.71 -34.36
N LEU A 26 7.51 -0.22 -33.57
CA LEU A 26 8.84 0.20 -34.04
C LEU A 26 9.66 -0.98 -34.58
N THR A 27 9.61 -2.14 -33.90
CA THR A 27 10.29 -3.36 -34.34
C THR A 27 9.71 -3.89 -35.66
N ASP A 28 8.39 -3.88 -35.81
CA ASP A 28 7.72 -4.33 -37.03
C ASP A 28 7.98 -3.38 -38.21
N LEU A 29 8.05 -2.06 -37.95
CA LEU A 29 8.49 -1.08 -38.95
C LEU A 29 9.98 -1.25 -39.31
N GLY A 30 10.84 -1.55 -38.33
CA GLY A 30 12.26 -1.83 -38.54
C GLY A 30 12.52 -3.04 -39.44
N LYS A 31 11.70 -4.10 -39.32
CA LYS A 31 11.72 -5.25 -40.25
C LYS A 31 11.32 -4.86 -41.68
N CYS A 32 10.51 -3.81 -41.83
CA CYS A 32 10.09 -3.28 -43.13
C CYS A 32 11.19 -2.41 -43.80
N CYS A 33 12.11 -1.83 -43.02
CA CYS A 33 13.19 -0.95 -43.53
C CYS A 33 14.63 -1.44 -43.33
N GLY A 34 14.86 -2.63 -42.77
CA GLY A 34 16.15 -3.34 -42.77
C GLY A 34 17.31 -2.73 -41.95
N LEU A 35 17.15 -1.54 -41.35
CA LEU A 35 18.23 -0.82 -40.66
C LEU A 35 18.00 -0.49 -39.17
N CYS A 36 16.81 -0.71 -38.61
CA CYS A 36 16.55 -0.43 -37.18
C CYS A 36 16.64 -1.70 -36.32
N SER A 37 17.78 -1.91 -35.64
CA SER A 37 17.95 -2.97 -34.64
C SER A 37 17.62 -2.45 -33.23
N CYS A 38 16.44 -2.82 -32.70
CA CYS A 38 16.00 -2.49 -31.34
C CYS A 38 16.62 -3.40 -30.25
N ASP A 39 17.85 -3.89 -30.43
CA ASP A 39 18.46 -4.93 -29.58
C ASP A 39 18.71 -4.45 -28.13
N LYS A 40 18.89 -3.13 -27.94
CA LYS A 40 19.09 -2.52 -26.61
C LYS A 40 17.83 -2.56 -25.74
N LEU A 41 16.65 -2.43 -26.34
CA LEU A 41 15.38 -2.48 -25.62
C LEU A 41 15.07 -3.91 -25.18
N LYS A 42 15.22 -4.89 -26.08
CA LYS A 42 15.08 -6.31 -25.75
C LYS A 42 16.02 -6.76 -24.62
N ALA A 43 17.28 -6.34 -24.67
CA ALA A 43 18.23 -6.64 -23.60
C ALA A 43 17.83 -6.00 -22.26
N PHE A 44 17.17 -4.84 -22.30
CA PHE A 44 16.64 -4.17 -21.10
C PHE A 44 15.40 -4.87 -20.55
N GLU A 45 14.45 -5.32 -21.39
CA GLU A 45 13.31 -6.13 -20.94
C GLU A 45 13.74 -7.47 -20.34
N GLU A 46 14.81 -8.06 -20.88
CA GLU A 46 15.40 -9.29 -20.33
C GLU A 46 16.17 -9.06 -19.03
N SER A 47 16.47 -7.80 -18.68
CA SER A 47 17.21 -7.45 -17.48
C SER A 47 16.47 -7.88 -16.21
N GLY A 48 17.24 -8.26 -15.18
CA GLY A 48 16.69 -8.63 -13.89
C GLY A 48 15.91 -7.48 -13.22
N ALA A 49 16.30 -6.22 -13.47
CA ALA A 49 15.63 -5.05 -12.92
C ALA A 49 14.24 -4.85 -13.52
N TYR A 50 14.09 -5.03 -14.84
CA TYR A 50 12.79 -4.97 -15.52
C TYR A 50 11.88 -6.12 -15.06
N LYS A 51 12.41 -7.36 -15.03
CA LYS A 51 11.66 -8.54 -14.61
C LYS A 51 11.25 -8.51 -13.14
N ALA A 52 12.05 -7.92 -12.26
CA ALA A 52 11.69 -7.79 -10.84
C ALA A 52 10.45 -6.91 -10.62
N VAL A 53 10.22 -5.90 -11.49
CA VAL A 53 9.11 -4.96 -11.37
C VAL A 53 7.91 -5.38 -12.21
N TRP A 54 8.14 -5.88 -13.44
CA TRP A 54 7.09 -6.16 -14.43
C TRP A 54 7.01 -7.62 -14.86
N GLY A 55 8.02 -8.43 -14.56
CA GLY A 55 8.15 -9.81 -15.05
C GLY A 55 7.30 -10.84 -14.32
N GLY A 56 6.35 -10.41 -13.50
CA GLY A 56 5.54 -11.32 -12.68
C GLY A 56 6.41 -12.05 -11.66
N GLY A 57 6.72 -11.38 -10.55
CA GLY A 57 7.45 -11.98 -9.44
C GLY A 57 6.71 -13.17 -8.85
N SER A 58 7.02 -14.36 -9.36
CA SER A 58 6.87 -15.62 -8.63
C SER A 58 7.77 -15.53 -7.40
N GLY A 59 7.20 -15.30 -6.22
CA GLY A 59 7.99 -15.25 -4.98
C GLY A 59 7.44 -14.40 -3.84
N GLN A 60 6.36 -13.63 -4.04
CA GLN A 60 5.59 -13.04 -2.95
C GLN A 60 4.11 -13.24 -3.22
N ASP A 61 3.73 -14.50 -3.46
CA ASP A 61 2.38 -14.99 -3.17
C ASP A 61 2.22 -15.08 -1.64
N GLY A 62 2.33 -13.92 -0.99
CA GLY A 62 1.61 -13.69 0.24
C GLY A 62 0.22 -13.31 -0.24
N VAL A 63 -0.60 -14.31 -0.53
CA VAL A 63 -2.05 -14.17 -0.66
C VAL A 63 -2.48 -13.18 0.42
N VAL A 64 -2.76 -11.93 0.02
CA VAL A 64 -3.45 -10.99 0.88
C VAL A 64 -4.84 -11.58 0.94
N SER A 65 -5.03 -12.46 1.93
CA SER A 65 -6.36 -12.82 2.38
C SER A 65 -7.04 -11.52 2.77
N ASN A 66 -7.78 -10.95 1.82
CA ASN A 66 -8.85 -9.99 2.07
C ASN A 66 -9.98 -10.61 2.92
N GLN A 67 -9.79 -11.80 3.47
CA GLN A 67 -10.59 -12.27 4.57
C GLN A 67 -10.14 -11.51 5.82
N PRO A 68 -10.96 -10.59 6.37
CA PRO A 68 -10.65 -10.04 7.68
C PRO A 68 -10.43 -11.24 8.60
N PRO A 69 -9.37 -11.27 9.43
CA PRO A 69 -9.40 -12.20 10.54
C PRO A 69 -10.65 -11.84 11.33
N SER A 70 -11.71 -12.63 11.15
CA SER A 70 -12.78 -12.83 12.13
C SER A 70 -12.15 -13.55 13.33
N SER A 71 -11.19 -12.86 13.90
CA SER A 71 -10.52 -13.15 15.13
C SER A 71 -10.25 -11.76 15.67
N ARG A 72 -11.32 -11.17 16.23
CA ARG A 72 -11.15 -10.55 17.53
C ARG A 72 -10.56 -11.66 18.41
N VAL A 73 -9.26 -11.88 18.30
CA VAL A 73 -8.48 -12.23 19.47
C VAL A 73 -8.64 -10.96 20.29
N LEU A 74 -9.70 -10.95 21.08
CA LEU A 74 -9.71 -10.22 22.32
C LEU A 74 -8.41 -10.66 22.95
N ASP A 75 -7.39 -9.81 22.86
CA ASP A 75 -6.16 -10.03 23.61
C ASP A 75 -6.64 -10.21 25.04
N GLU A 76 -6.57 -11.44 25.54
CA GLU A 76 -7.02 -11.82 26.87
C GLU A 76 -6.20 -11.08 27.95
N ARG A 77 -5.17 -10.30 27.54
CA ARG A 77 -4.41 -9.37 28.39
C ARG A 77 -4.98 -7.95 28.48
N GLU A 78 -5.90 -7.55 27.62
CA GLU A 78 -6.45 -6.17 27.57
C GLU A 78 -7.90 -6.09 28.05
N GLN A 79 -8.39 -7.16 28.67
CA GLN A 79 -9.58 -7.10 29.52
C GLN A 79 -9.17 -6.83 30.98
N MET A 80 -8.24 -5.90 31.21
CA MET A 80 -8.25 -5.13 32.44
C MET A 80 -9.43 -4.14 32.35
N ILE A 81 -10.63 -4.69 32.39
CA ILE A 81 -11.77 -3.95 32.89
C ILE A 81 -11.36 -3.65 34.33
N MET A 82 -10.90 -2.43 34.58
CA MET A 82 -10.75 -1.94 35.93
C MET A 82 -12.11 -2.14 36.59
N SER A 83 -12.26 -3.22 37.35
CA SER A 83 -13.54 -3.63 37.96
C SER A 83 -13.88 -2.74 39.16
N GLY A 84 -13.23 -1.58 39.28
CA GLY A 84 -13.54 -0.51 40.21
C GLY A 84 -13.69 0.79 39.43
N GLY A 85 -14.54 1.69 39.94
CA GLY A 85 -14.76 3.01 39.35
C GLY A 85 -13.44 3.76 39.09
N HIS A 86 -13.46 4.62 38.07
CA HIS A 86 -12.34 5.45 37.66
C HIS A 86 -11.86 6.38 38.78
N ILE A 87 -12.71 6.66 39.77
CA ILE A 87 -12.35 7.44 40.95
C ILE A 87 -12.52 6.69 42.26
N ARG A 88 -11.64 7.01 43.23
CA ARG A 88 -11.82 6.61 44.62
C ARG A 88 -12.76 7.59 45.31
N ARG A 89 -13.98 7.13 45.62
CA ARG A 89 -15.00 7.93 46.31
C ARG A 89 -14.61 8.28 47.74
N VAL A 90 -14.89 9.51 48.18
CA VAL A 90 -14.62 10.01 49.53
C VAL A 90 -15.90 10.54 50.18
N THR A 91 -16.63 11.42 49.50
CA THR A 91 -17.87 12.03 50.02
C THR A 91 -19.14 11.33 49.52
N ASN A 92 -19.07 10.52 48.46
CA ASN A 92 -20.22 9.90 47.80
C ASN A 92 -21.32 10.93 47.45
N ASP A 93 -20.90 12.09 46.95
CA ASP A 93 -21.80 13.16 46.51
C ASP A 93 -22.00 13.15 44.99
N ALA A 94 -22.97 13.94 44.53
CA ALA A 94 -23.33 14.05 43.11
C ALA A 94 -22.17 14.53 42.23
N ARG A 95 -21.17 15.22 42.80
CA ARG A 95 -20.00 15.70 42.05
C ARG A 95 -19.03 14.54 41.77
N GLU A 96 -18.85 13.63 42.72
CA GLU A 96 -18.10 12.39 42.49
C GLU A 96 -18.83 11.50 41.45
N ASP A 97 -20.16 11.42 41.47
CA ASP A 97 -20.93 10.69 40.46
C ASP A 97 -20.76 11.26 39.04
N GLU A 98 -20.85 12.59 38.88
CA GLU A 98 -20.61 13.26 37.58
C GLU A 98 -19.16 13.05 37.08
N MET A 99 -18.19 13.04 37.99
CA MET A 99 -16.79 12.79 37.64
C MET A 99 -16.58 11.36 37.13
N GLU A 100 -17.23 10.38 37.74
CA GLU A 100 -17.19 8.98 37.29
C GLU A 100 -17.84 8.83 35.90
N GLU A 101 -18.99 9.46 35.66
CA GLU A 101 -19.64 9.47 34.34
C GLU A 101 -18.74 10.12 33.27
N ASN A 102 -18.16 11.29 33.58
CA ASN A 102 -17.26 11.98 32.67
C ASN A 102 -16.03 11.14 32.33
N LEU A 103 -15.43 10.45 33.32
CA LEU A 103 -14.27 9.59 33.08
C LEU A 103 -14.63 8.31 32.29
N ALA A 104 -15.82 7.76 32.50
CA ALA A 104 -16.33 6.67 31.67
C ALA A 104 -16.49 7.11 30.20
N HIS A 105 -17.02 8.32 29.96
CA HIS A 105 -17.10 8.89 28.61
C HIS A 105 -15.71 9.11 28.00
N VAL A 106 -14.76 9.65 28.77
CA VAL A 106 -13.37 9.79 28.31
C VAL A 106 -12.75 8.44 27.99
N GLY A 107 -13.01 7.39 28.78
CA GLY A 107 -12.56 6.03 28.50
C GLY A 107 -13.06 5.50 27.16
N SER A 108 -14.32 5.74 26.82
CA SER A 108 -14.89 5.41 25.51
C SER A 108 -14.21 6.17 24.37
N ILE A 109 -13.99 7.47 24.54
CA ILE A 109 -13.30 8.32 23.55
C ILE A 109 -11.86 7.83 23.34
N ILE A 110 -11.13 7.50 24.41
CA ILE A 110 -9.78 6.92 24.34
C ILE A 110 -9.79 5.58 23.60
N GLY A 111 -10.80 4.73 23.85
CA GLY A 111 -10.97 3.48 23.11
C GLY A 111 -11.10 3.71 21.61
N ASN A 112 -11.95 4.66 21.21
CA ASN A 112 -12.12 5.02 19.80
C ASN A 112 -10.85 5.62 19.18
N LEU A 113 -10.14 6.49 19.92
CA LEU A 113 -8.86 7.06 19.49
C LEU A 113 -7.81 5.97 19.28
N LYS A 114 -7.74 4.97 20.17
CA LYS A 114 -6.85 3.82 20.04
C LYS A 114 -7.17 3.02 18.77
N SER A 115 -8.44 2.72 18.51
CA SER A 115 -8.84 2.01 17.29
C SER A 115 -8.46 2.80 16.03
N MET A 116 -8.78 4.10 15.96
CA MET A 116 -8.39 4.94 14.82
C MET A 116 -6.87 5.00 14.63
N ALA A 117 -6.10 5.06 15.71
CA ALA A 117 -4.63 5.07 15.64
C ALA A 117 -4.08 3.75 15.07
N LEU A 118 -4.65 2.60 15.44
CA LEU A 118 -4.27 1.30 14.90
C LEU A 118 -4.64 1.18 13.42
N ASP A 119 -5.86 1.56 13.05
CA ASP A 119 -6.33 1.51 11.67
C ASP A 119 -5.49 2.43 10.77
N MET A 120 -5.21 3.65 11.23
CA MET A 120 -4.31 4.58 10.53
C MET A 120 -2.88 4.04 10.42
N GLY A 121 -2.37 3.35 11.44
CA GLY A 121 -1.05 2.73 11.40
C GLY A 121 -0.94 1.67 10.31
N ASN A 122 -1.88 0.72 10.30
CA ASN A 122 -1.95 -0.34 9.28
C ASN A 122 -2.10 0.23 7.87
N GLU A 123 -2.88 1.30 7.74
CA GLU A 123 -3.09 2.01 6.48
C GLU A 123 -1.78 2.65 5.96
N ILE A 124 -1.02 3.30 6.85
CA ILE A 124 0.29 3.87 6.50
C ILE A 124 1.27 2.77 6.04
N ASP A 125 1.32 1.65 6.76
CA ASP A 125 2.21 0.54 6.41
C ASP A 125 1.87 -0.03 5.02
N THR A 126 0.58 -0.18 4.73
CA THR A 126 0.10 -0.61 3.40
C THR A 126 0.50 0.38 2.31
N GLN A 127 0.32 1.69 2.56
CA GLN A 127 0.70 2.74 1.62
C GLN A 127 2.22 2.79 1.40
N ASN A 128 3.04 2.54 2.42
CA ASN A 128 4.50 2.50 2.28
C ASN A 128 4.95 1.44 1.28
N VAL A 129 4.42 0.21 1.42
CA VAL A 129 4.71 -0.88 0.48
C VAL A 129 4.21 -0.56 -0.93
N GLN A 130 3.04 0.07 -1.06
CA GLN A 130 2.52 0.50 -2.35
C GLN A 130 3.42 1.56 -3.02
N ILE A 131 3.89 2.54 -2.26
CA ILE A 131 4.79 3.59 -2.75
C ILE A 131 6.10 2.98 -3.27
N GLU A 132 6.66 1.98 -2.59
CA GLU A 132 7.87 1.29 -3.07
C GLU A 132 7.64 0.60 -4.43
N ARG A 133 6.48 -0.05 -4.62
CA ARG A 133 6.11 -0.64 -5.92
C ARG A 133 5.98 0.44 -7.00
N ILE A 134 5.28 1.53 -6.70
CA ILE A 134 5.10 2.69 -7.60
C ILE A 134 6.45 3.28 -8.01
N GLN A 135 7.37 3.47 -7.06
CA GLN A 135 8.72 3.97 -7.33
C GLN A 135 9.50 3.03 -8.24
N GLY A 136 9.41 1.71 -7.99
CA GLY A 136 9.99 0.69 -8.86
C GLY A 136 9.46 0.75 -10.30
N LYS A 137 8.14 0.77 -10.45
CA LYS A 137 7.43 0.91 -11.74
C LYS A 137 7.86 2.19 -12.46
N MET A 138 7.83 3.34 -11.78
CA MET A 138 8.21 4.63 -12.33
C MET A 138 9.65 4.67 -12.84
N ARG A 139 10.61 4.14 -12.06
CA ARG A 139 12.02 4.11 -12.47
C ARG A 139 12.20 3.30 -13.76
N ILE A 140 11.65 2.09 -13.79
CA ILE A 140 11.76 1.24 -14.98
C ILE A 140 11.05 1.86 -16.18
N SER A 141 9.85 2.41 -16.01
CA SER A 141 9.14 3.10 -17.10
C SER A 141 9.95 4.27 -17.65
N THR A 142 10.59 5.06 -16.79
CA THR A 142 11.45 6.18 -17.21
C THR A 142 12.67 5.70 -18.01
N GLU A 143 13.30 4.60 -17.59
CA GLU A 143 14.42 3.98 -18.30
C GLU A 143 14.00 3.45 -19.68
N THR A 144 12.88 2.73 -19.77
CA THR A 144 12.34 2.24 -21.05
C THR A 144 11.99 3.39 -22.00
N MET A 145 11.32 4.45 -21.52
CA MET A 145 11.01 5.63 -22.35
C MET A 145 12.28 6.30 -22.90
N SER A 146 13.35 6.34 -22.10
CA SER A 146 14.63 6.92 -22.51
C SER A 146 15.31 6.09 -23.59
N LEU A 147 15.26 4.76 -23.48
CA LEU A 147 15.77 3.85 -24.50
C LEU A 147 14.99 3.93 -25.80
N ASN A 148 13.65 4.04 -25.72
CA ASN A 148 12.78 4.23 -26.89
C ASN A 148 13.08 5.52 -27.67
N LYS A 149 13.60 6.58 -27.01
CA LYS A 149 14.01 7.83 -27.70
C LYS A 149 15.35 7.73 -28.44
N LEU A 150 16.17 6.73 -28.10
CA LEU A 150 17.53 6.57 -28.65
C LEU A 150 17.59 5.61 -29.84
N ASN A 151 16.50 4.90 -30.13
CA ASN A 151 16.34 3.99 -31.27
C ASN A 151 15.45 4.62 -32.35
#